data_AF-A0A7L6AW77-F1
#
_entry.id   AF-A0A7L6AW77-F1
#
_cell.length_a   1.000
_cell.length_b   1.000
_cell.length_c   1.000
_cell.angle_alpha   90.00
_cell.angle_beta   90.00
_cell.angle_gamma   90.00
#
_symmetry.space_group_name_H-M   'P 1'
#
loop_
_entity.id
_entity.type
_entity.pdbx_description
1 polymer ?
#
loop_
_entity_poly.entity_id
_entity_poly.type
_entity_poly.pdbx_seq_one_letter_code
_entity_poly.pdbx_strand_id
1 'polypeptide(L)' 'MNITLSVDDKLVNDARKIASDMGKSLNQIIREYLENLTRQQKAETDFDEFVALSGQGNSQGWKFNRDELHERT' A
#
# COMPACT_ATOMS: atom_id res chain seq x y z
N MET A 1 9.51 -2.73 -15.34
CA MET A 1 8.53 -3.02 -16.41
C MET A 1 8.18 -1.71 -17.11
N ASN A 2 8.08 -1.71 -18.44
CA ASN A 2 7.72 -0.52 -19.22
C ASN A 2 6.22 -0.59 -19.56
N ILE A 3 5.54 0.54 -19.50
CA ILE A 3 4.11 0.65 -19.73
C ILE A 3 3.91 1.67 -20.85
N THR A 4 3.09 1.36 -21.84
CA THR A 4 2.69 2.29 -22.89
C THR A 4 1.33 2.88 -22.51
N LEU A 5 1.23 4.21 -22.46
CA LEU A 5 0.02 4.92 -22.11
C LEU A 5 -0.47 5.72 -23.33
N SER A 6 -1.72 5.50 -23.75
CA SER A 6 -2.37 6.34 -24.75
C SER A 6 -2.97 7.56 -24.08
N VAL A 7 -2.40 8.74 -24.34
CA VAL A 7 -2.79 10.02 -23.75
C VAL A 7 -2.60 11.14 -24.76
N ASP A 8 -3.29 12.25 -24.55
CA ASP A 8 -3.14 13.44 -25.37
C ASP A 8 -1.75 14.08 -25.23
N ASP A 9 -1.12 14.46 -26.34
CA ASP A 9 0.24 15.00 -26.36
C ASP A 9 0.36 16.33 -25.61
N LYS A 10 -0.67 17.18 -25.66
CA LYS A 10 -0.66 18.46 -24.94
C LYS A 10 -0.68 18.20 -23.44
N LEU A 11 -1.49 17.26 -22.99
CA LEU A 11 -1.54 16.84 -21.58
C LEU A 11 -0.17 16.32 -21.10
N VAL A 12 0.53 15.53 -21.91
CA VAL A 12 1.87 15.01 -21.57
C VAL A 12 2.88 16.14 -21.42
N ASN A 13 2.84 17.12 -22.32
CA ASN A 13 3.77 18.25 -22.28
C ASN A 13 3.54 19.14 -21.06
N ASP A 14 2.27 19.44 -20.74
CA ASP A 14 1.91 20.21 -19.56
C ASP A 14 2.32 19.46 -18.28
N ALA A 15 2.05 18.15 -18.21
CA ALA A 15 2.43 17.32 -17.07
C ALA A 15 3.95 17.22 -16.89
N ARG A 16 4.72 17.14 -17.99
CA ARG A 16 6.19 17.17 -17.93
C ARG A 16 6.71 18.49 -17.39
N LYS A 17 6.14 19.61 -17.82
CA LYS A 17 6.53 20.94 -17.32
C LYS A 17 6.32 21.04 -15.81
N ILE A 18 5.13 20.65 -15.34
CA ILE A 18 4.81 20.63 -13.90
C ILE A 18 5.77 19.70 -13.15
N ALA A 19 6.05 18.50 -13.69
CA ALA A 19 6.98 17.58 -13.06
C ALA A 19 8.39 18.18 -12.94
N SER A 20 8.88 18.83 -14.00
CA SER A 20 10.17 19.51 -14.02
C SER A 20 10.23 20.66 -13.01
N ASP A 21 9.17 21.46 -12.88
CA ASP A 21 9.07 22.52 -11.87
C ASP A 21 9.13 21.94 -10.43
N MET A 22 8.66 20.71 -10.24
CA MET A 22 8.76 19.95 -8.99
C MET A 22 10.11 19.20 -8.83
N GLY A 23 11.05 19.33 -9.78
CA GLY A 23 12.32 18.59 -9.77
C GLY A 23 12.17 17.09 -10.01
N LYS A 24 11.06 16.65 -10.61
CA LYS A 24 10.72 15.25 -10.88
C LYS A 24 10.54 14.99 -12.38
N SER A 25 10.62 13.73 -12.78
CA SER A 25 10.18 13.28 -14.09
C SER A 25 8.72 12.84 -14.06
N LEU A 26 8.02 12.95 -15.20
CA LEU A 26 6.64 12.45 -15.32
C LEU A 26 6.54 10.96 -14.92
N ASN A 27 7.53 10.15 -15.30
CA ASN A 27 7.58 8.73 -14.94
C ASN A 27 7.73 8.49 -13.42
N GLN A 28 8.44 9.36 -12.70
CA GLN A 28 8.50 9.28 -11.23
C GLN A 28 7.14 9.58 -10.61
N ILE A 29 6.43 10.61 -11.08
CA ILE A 29 5.09 10.94 -10.59
C ILE A 29 4.11 9.78 -10.84
N ILE A 30 4.13 9.22 -12.06
CA ILE A 30 3.29 8.05 -12.39
C ILE A 30 3.61 6.87 -11.47
N ARG A 31 4.89 6.59 -11.22
CA ARG A 31 5.30 5.51 -10.31
C ARG A 31 4.81 5.75 -8.89
N GLU A 32 5.05 6.92 -8.33
CA GLU A 32 4.60 7.29 -6.97
C GLU A 32 3.08 7.17 -6.84
N TYR A 33 2.33 7.58 -7.86
CA TYR A 33 0.88 7.46 -7.87
C TYR A 33 0.42 5.99 -7.83
N LEU A 34 1.02 5.12 -8.66
CA LEU A 34 0.71 3.69 -8.67
C LEU A 34 1.09 3.00 -7.35
N GLU A 35 2.23 3.36 -6.77
CA GLU A 35 2.65 2.86 -5.45
C GLU A 35 1.68 3.29 -4.35
N ASN A 36 1.23 4.54 -4.35
CA ASN A 36 0.26 5.03 -3.36
C ASN A 36 -1.11 4.36 -3.52
N LEU A 37 -1.57 4.19 -4.76
CA LEU A 37 -2.84 3.54 -5.06
C LEU A 37 -2.87 2.09 -4.53
N THR A 38 -1.78 1.35 -4.76
CA THR A 38 -1.66 -0.04 -4.29
C THR A 38 -1.49 -0.14 -2.78
N ARG A 39 -0.79 0.80 -2.15
CA ARG A 39 -0.70 0.87 -0.68
C ARG A 39 -2.05 1.13 -0.02
N GLN A 40 -2.85 2.04 -0.57
CA GLN A 40 -4.19 2.34 -0.03
C GLN A 40 -5.09 1.10 -0.08
N GLN A 41 -5.14 0.43 -1.24
CA GLN A 41 -5.93 -0.80 -1.38
C GLN A 41 -5.47 -1.91 -0.42
N LYS A 42 -4.16 -2.05 -0.19
CA LYS A 42 -3.63 -3.01 0.76
C LYS A 42 -4.04 -2.66 2.20
N ALA A 43 -3.91 -1.40 2.60
CA ALA A 43 -4.29 -0.97 3.94
C ALA A 43 -5.78 -1.17 4.23
N GLU A 44 -6.66 -0.92 3.26
CA GLU A 44 -8.09 -1.21 3.38
C GLU A 44 -8.35 -2.72 3.51
N THR A 45 -7.68 -3.54 2.67
CA THR A 45 -7.81 -5.00 2.73
C THR A 45 -7.33 -5.57 4.07
N ASP A 46 -6.18 -5.13 4.55
CA ASP A 46 -5.59 -5.55 5.82
C ASP A 46 -6.52 -5.15 7.00
N PHE A 47 -7.19 -3.99 6.90
CA PHE A 47 -8.17 -3.54 7.88
C PHE A 47 -9.44 -4.38 7.86
N ASP A 48 -9.98 -4.69 6.69
CA ASP A 48 -11.16 -5.54 6.54
C ASP A 48 -10.90 -6.96 7.09
N GLU A 49 -9.71 -7.52 6.83
CA GLU A 49 -9.28 -8.79 7.40
C GLU A 49 -9.19 -8.73 8.93
N PHE A 50 -8.58 -7.67 9.48
CA PHE A 50 -8.52 -7.45 10.91
C PHE A 50 -9.92 -7.40 11.54
N VAL A 51 -10.85 -6.64 10.94
CA VAL A 51 -12.24 -6.55 11.41
C VAL A 51 -12.93 -7.91 11.35
N ALA A 52 -12.75 -8.65 10.26
CA ALA A 52 -13.35 -9.98 10.10
C ALA A 52 -12.86 -10.97 11.17
N LEU A 53 -11.56 -10.97 11.50
CA LEU A 53 -10.95 -11.90 12.45
C LEU A 53 -11.08 -11.46 13.92
N SER A 54 -11.30 -10.17 14.18
CA SER A 54 -11.42 -9.63 15.52
C SER A 54 -12.62 -10.21 16.27
N GLY A 55 -12.42 -10.55 17.54
CA GLY A 55 -13.47 -11.13 18.40
C GLY A 55 -13.85 -12.58 18.10
N GLN A 56 -13.26 -13.21 17.07
CA GLN A 56 -13.47 -14.63 16.78
C GLN A 56 -12.58 -15.57 17.61
N GLY A 57 -11.66 -15.01 18.40
CA GLY A 57 -10.75 -15.79 19.24
C GLY A 57 -11.47 -16.49 20.39
N ASN A 58 -11.15 -17.77 20.59
CA ASN A 58 -11.59 -18.54 21.75
C ASN A 58 -10.36 -19.08 22.49
N SER A 59 -9.97 -18.41 23.58
CA SER A 59 -8.80 -18.81 24.37
C SER A 59 -9.05 -20.04 25.23
N GLN A 60 -10.28 -20.58 25.30
CA GLN A 60 -10.63 -21.71 26.17
C GLN A 60 -10.20 -21.48 27.63
N GLY A 61 -10.26 -20.23 28.10
CA GLY A 61 -9.83 -19.85 29.44
C GLY A 61 -8.32 -19.69 29.63
N TRP A 62 -7.51 -19.94 28.60
CA TRP A 62 -6.08 -19.65 28.62
C TRP A 62 -5.85 -18.16 28.83
N LYS A 63 -4.90 -17.84 29.70
CA LYS A 63 -4.46 -16.48 30.02
C LYS A 63 -3.04 -16.33 29.52
N PHE A 64 -2.76 -15.14 28.98
CA PHE A 64 -1.43 -14.82 28.47
C PHE A 64 -0.35 -15.11 29.51
N ASN A 65 0.56 -16.03 29.15
CA ASN A 65 1.78 -16.31 29.89
C ASN A 65 2.97 -16.12 28.95
N ARG A 66 3.80 -15.12 29.24
CA ARG A 66 4.95 -14.77 28.42
C ARG A 66 6.03 -15.85 28.44
N ASP A 67 6.19 -16.55 29.55
CA ASP A 67 7.24 -17.54 29.72
C ASP A 67 6.92 -18.81 28.91
N GLU A 68 5.64 -19.21 28.87
CA GLU A 68 5.13 -20.30 28.00
C GLU A 68 5.38 -20.02 26.50
N LEU A 69 5.29 -18.76 26.07
CA LEU A 69 5.49 -18.36 24.67
C LEU A 69 6.97 -18.34 24.24
N HIS A 70 7.89 -18.26 25.19
CA HIS A 70 9.33 -18.21 24.94
C HIS A 70 10.05 -19.54 25.19
N GLU A 71 9.35 -20.55 25.71
CA GLU A 71 9.82 -21.93 25.75
C GLU A 71 9.83 -22.51 24.33
N ARG A 72 10.97 -22.34 23.65
CA ARG A 72 11.25 -23.03 22.39
C ARG A 72 11.69 -24.46 22.74
N THR A 73 10.85 -25.46 22.46
CA THR A 73 11.33 -26.80 22.10
C THR A 73 12.12 -26.78 20.80
#